data_AF-A0A535QLX6-F1
#
_entry.id   AF-A0A535QLX6-F1
#
_cell.length_a   1.000
_cell.length_b   1.000
_cell.length_c   1.000
_cell.angle_alpha   90.00
_cell.angle_beta   90.00
_cell.angle_gamma   90.00
#
_symmetry.space_group_name_H-M   'P 1'
#
loop_
_entity.id
_entity.type
_entity.pdbx_description
1 polymer ?
#
loop_
_entity_poly.entity_id
_entity_poly.type
_entity_poly.pdbx_seq_one_letter_code
_entity_poly.pdbx_strand_id
1 'polypeptide(L)'
;MTPEGPPEEFLVVYDYGQGGVWAYVHARSAEHIEKLFPELKVVRERPGWMTVEMEESIRKNRTVDIGGQTGFLAEILKSRKKRA
;
A
#
# COMPACT_ATOMS: atom_id res chain seq x y z
N MET A 1 7.35 10.67 24.92
CA MET A 1 7.29 11.39 23.63
C MET A 1 7.05 10.36 22.55
N THR A 2 5.78 10.04 22.27
CA THR A 2 5.42 9.21 21.11
C THR A 2 5.27 10.15 19.90
N PRO A 3 6.02 9.97 18.81
CA PRO A 3 5.78 10.71 17.58
C PRO A 3 4.54 10.11 16.91
N GLU A 4 3.36 10.47 17.40
CA GLU A 4 2.07 9.94 16.98
C GLU A 4 1.20 11.08 16.44
N GLY A 5 1.57 11.54 15.24
CA GLY A 5 0.56 12.09 14.34
C GLY A 5 -0.43 11.00 13.94
N PRO A 6 -1.66 11.36 13.52
CA PRO A 6 -2.62 10.39 13.01
C PRO A 6 -1.97 9.61 11.84
N PRO A 7 -2.24 8.30 11.71
CA PRO A 7 -1.76 7.55 10.55
C PRO A 7 -2.27 8.19 9.27
N GLU A 8 -1.36 8.46 8.33
CA GLU A 8 -1.69 9.03 7.03
C GLU A 8 -1.99 7.92 6.02
N GLU A 9 -2.84 8.24 5.06
CA GLU A 9 -3.22 7.36 3.95
C GLU A 9 -2.24 7.52 2.79
N PHE A 10 -1.49 6.46 2.51
CA PHE A 10 -0.58 6.42 1.38
C PHE A 10 -1.12 5.47 0.32
N LEU A 11 -1.23 5.96 -0.92
CA LEU A 11 -1.52 5.11 -2.06
C LEU A 11 -0.27 4.30 -2.39
N VAL A 12 -0.43 2.98 -2.47
CA VAL A 12 0.65 2.06 -2.82
C VAL A 12 0.28 1.22 -4.02
N VAL A 13 1.28 0.87 -4.80
CA VAL A 13 1.17 -0.11 -5.89
C VAL A 13 2.15 -1.24 -5.66
N TYR A 14 1.64 -2.46 -5.72
CA TYR A 14 2.45 -3.67 -5.80
C TYR A 14 2.55 -4.07 -7.27
N ASP A 15 3.73 -3.87 -7.86
CA ASP A 15 4.01 -4.32 -9.23
C ASP A 15 4.51 -5.76 -9.19
N TYR A 16 3.72 -6.68 -9.76
CA TYR A 16 4.09 -8.10 -9.82
C TYR A 16 4.51 -8.55 -11.22
N GLY A 17 4.79 -7.61 -12.13
CA GLY A 17 5.30 -7.83 -13.48
C GLY A 17 4.25 -8.08 -14.57
N GLN A 18 3.03 -8.52 -14.24
CA GLN A 18 1.91 -8.65 -15.19
C GLN A 18 0.81 -7.61 -14.98
N GLY A 19 0.94 -6.77 -13.96
CA GLY A 19 -0.02 -5.76 -13.54
C GLY A 19 0.39 -5.13 -12.22
N GLY A 20 -0.18 -3.97 -11.91
CA GLY A 20 -0.01 -3.28 -10.63
C GLY A 20 -1.26 -3.43 -9.78
N VAL A 21 -1.12 -3.95 -8.57
CA VAL A 21 -2.21 -3.98 -7.59
C VAL A 21 -2.15 -2.73 -6.73
N TRP A 22 -3.22 -1.93 -6.77
CA TRP A 22 -3.32 -0.66 -6.03
C TRP A 22 -4.09 -0.86 -4.73
N ALA A 23 -3.61 -0.23 -3.67
CA ALA A 23 -4.22 -0.26 -2.34
C ALA A 23 -3.85 1.02 -1.56
N TYR A 24 -4.62 1.33 -0.53
CA TYR A 24 -4.27 2.37 0.44
C TYR A 24 -3.70 1.73 1.71
N VAL A 25 -2.62 2.29 2.22
CA VAL A 25 -1.98 1.83 3.45
C VAL A 25 -1.96 2.96 4.47
N HIS A 26 -2.47 2.68 5.66
CA HIS A 26 -2.30 3.55 6.83
C HIS A 26 -0.91 3.33 7.41
N ALA A 27 -0.10 4.39 7.42
CA ALA A 27 1.27 4.35 7.94
C ALA A 27 1.68 5.71 8.53
N ARG A 28 2.83 5.72 9.23
CA ARG A 28 3.42 6.95 9.78
C ARG A 28 4.16 7.79 8.73
N SER A 29 4.64 7.15 7.67
CA SER A 29 5.33 7.79 6.55
C SER A 29 5.45 6.83 5.37
N ALA A 30 5.67 7.38 4.16
CA ALA A 30 6.00 6.60 2.97
C ALA A 30 7.23 5.72 3.20
N GLU A 31 8.28 6.26 3.84
CA GLU A 31 9.51 5.54 4.15
C GLU A 31 9.26 4.32 5.06
N HIS A 32 8.30 4.41 5.97
CA HIS A 32 7.93 3.28 6.83
C HIS A 32 7.34 2.13 6.01
N ILE A 33 6.55 2.44 4.98
CA ILE A 33 5.99 1.46 4.04
C ILE A 33 7.11 0.79 3.26
N GLU A 34 7.98 1.59 2.63
CA GLU A 34 9.07 1.09 1.78
C GLU A 34 10.07 0.24 2.59
N LYS A 35 10.29 0.56 3.86
CA LYS A 35 11.17 -0.21 4.74
C LYS A 35 10.60 -1.59 5.10
N LEU A 36 9.29 -1.68 5.32
CA LEU A 36 8.63 -2.94 5.67
C LEU A 36 8.31 -3.79 4.44
N PHE A 37 7.96 -3.12 3.34
CA PHE A 37 7.54 -3.70 2.08
C PHE A 37 8.28 -3.02 0.92
N PRO A 38 9.55 -3.35 0.67
CA PRO A 38 10.33 -2.74 -0.41
C PRO A 38 9.79 -3.05 -1.81
N GLU A 39 8.88 -4.02 -1.90
CA GLU A 39 8.18 -4.41 -3.12
C GLU A 39 7.03 -3.45 -3.45
N LEU A 40 6.58 -2.67 -2.47
CA LEU A 40 5.55 -1.66 -2.64
C LEU A 40 6.18 -0.34 -3.07
N LYS A 41 5.58 0.29 -4.08
CA LYS A 41 5.89 1.67 -4.44
C LYS A 41 4.81 2.59 -3.90
N VAL A 42 5.22 3.58 -3.11
CA VAL A 42 4.32 4.64 -2.65
C VAL A 42 4.14 5.65 -3.79
N VAL A 43 2.89 5.86 -4.18
CA VAL A 43 2.53 6.76 -5.27
C VAL A 43 1.92 8.02 -4.66
N ARG A 44 2.62 9.15 -4.79
CA ARG A 44 2.16 10.44 -4.25
C ARG A 44 1.12 11.12 -5.13
N GLU A 45 1.20 10.90 -6.43
CA GLU A 45 0.31 11.50 -7.42
C GLU A 45 -0.46 10.42 -8.17
N ARG A 46 -1.79 10.57 -8.21
CA ARG A 46 -2.67 9.68 -8.96
C ARG A 46 -2.24 9.68 -10.44
N PRO A 47 -1.99 8.50 -11.05
CA PRO A 47 -1.64 8.46 -12.45
C PRO A 47 -2.82 8.88 -13.33
N GLY A 48 -2.56 9.54 -14.46
CA GLY A 48 -3.62 10.14 -15.30
C GLY A 48 -4.63 9.15 -15.91
N TRP A 49 -4.33 7.85 -15.91
CA TRP A 49 -5.26 6.80 -16.33
C TRP A 49 -6.22 6.37 -15.21
N MET A 50 -5.92 6.69 -13.95
CA MET A 50 -6.75 6.35 -12.80
C MET A 50 -7.80 7.44 -12.59
N THR A 51 -9.06 7.08 -12.76
CA THR A 51 -10.18 7.98 -12.50
C THR A 51 -10.40 8.16 -11.01
N VAL A 52 -11.11 9.22 -10.63
CA VAL A 52 -11.49 9.48 -9.23
C VAL A 52 -12.33 8.33 -8.68
N GLU A 53 -13.25 7.79 -9.48
CA GLU A 53 -14.10 6.64 -9.07
C GLU A 53 -13.27 5.38 -8.79
N MET A 54 -12.24 5.11 -9.59
CA MET A 54 -11.32 3.99 -9.34
C MET A 54 -10.57 4.20 -8.04
N GLU A 55 -10.04 5.40 -7.81
CA GLU A 55 -9.34 5.73 -6.57
C GLU A 55 -10.24 5.56 -5.35
N GLU A 56 -11.44 6.14 -5.37
CA GLU A 56 -12.39 6.03 -4.26
C GLU A 56 -12.79 4.58 -4.00
N SER A 57 -12.97 3.78 -5.05
CA SER A 57 -13.27 2.36 -4.92
C SER A 57 -12.10 1.59 -4.28
N ILE A 58 -10.86 1.89 -4.66
CA ILE A 58 -9.66 1.31 -4.03
C ILE A 58 -9.55 1.74 -2.57
N ARG A 59 -9.76 3.03 -2.27
CA ARG A 59 -9.75 3.55 -0.89
C ARG A 59 -10.83 2.92 -0.02
N LYS A 60 -12.01 2.66 -0.56
CA LYS A 60 -13.10 2.05 0.21
C LYS A 60 -12.93 0.55 0.41
N ASN A 61 -12.44 -0.17 -0.60
CA ASN A 61 -12.41 -1.64 -0.58
C ASN A 61 -11.03 -2.25 -0.27
N ARG A 62 -9.95 -1.47 -0.42
CA ARG A 62 -8.55 -1.93 -0.31
C ARG A 62 -7.70 -0.99 0.54
N THR A 63 -8.25 -0.55 1.67
CA THR A 63 -7.46 0.15 2.71
C THR A 63 -7.06 -0.84 3.80
N VAL A 64 -5.78 -0.84 4.16
CA VAL A 64 -5.20 -1.73 5.17
C VAL A 64 -4.24 -0.96 6.08
N ASP A 65 -4.11 -1.42 7.33
CA ASP A 65 -3.13 -0.88 8.26
C ASP A 65 -1.78 -1.59 8.12
N ILE A 66 -0.68 -0.82 8.12
CA ILE A 66 0.67 -1.38 7.97
C ILE A 66 1.07 -2.30 9.12
N GLY A 67 0.59 -2.04 10.34
CA GLY A 67 0.85 -2.84 11.53
C GLY A 67 0.04 -4.14 11.56
N GLY A 68 -1.16 -4.13 10.97
CA GLY A 68 -2.02 -5.31 10.89
C GLY A 68 -1.47 -6.41 9.96
N GLN A 69 -0.75 -6.03 8.90
CA GLN A 69 -0.22 -6.96 7.88
C GLN A 69 -1.27 -7.96 7.35
N THR A 70 -2.54 -7.55 7.27
CA THR A 70 -3.66 -8.38 6.82
C THR A 70 -4.07 -8.06 5.37
N GLY A 71 -4.92 -8.90 4.79
CA GLY A 71 -5.48 -8.69 3.45
C GLY A 71 -4.39 -8.58 2.38
N PHE A 72 -4.33 -7.42 1.72
CA PHE A 72 -3.36 -7.12 0.66
C PHE A 72 -1.90 -7.31 1.10
N LEU A 73 -1.53 -6.83 2.29
CA LEU A 73 -0.15 -6.98 2.79
C LEU A 73 0.20 -8.45 3.08
N ALA A 74 -0.77 -9.23 3.56
CA ALA A 74 -0.56 -10.67 3.78
C ALA A 74 -0.29 -11.43 2.47
N GLU A 75 -0.93 -11.02 1.36
CA GLU A 75 -0.70 -11.62 0.05
C GLU A 75 0.73 -11.36 -0.45
N ILE A 76 1.26 -10.14 -0.22
CA ILE A 76 2.65 -9.80 -0.55
C ILE A 76 3.62 -10.65 0.26
N LEU A 77 3.41 -10.76 1.59
CA LEU A 77 4.25 -11.61 2.45
C LEU A 77 4.23 -13.08 2.03
N LYS A 78 3.07 -13.60 1.62
CA LYS A 78 2.94 -14.96 1.08
C LYS A 78 3.70 -15.12 -0.23
N SER A 79 3.60 -14.14 -1.13
CA SER A 79 4.31 -14.15 -2.41
C SER A 79 5.83 -14.12 -2.21
N ARG A 80 6.31 -13.31 -1.26
CA ARG A 80 7.72 -13.26 -0.86
C ARG A 80 8.25 -14.61 -0.35
N LYS A 81 7.47 -15.31 0.48
CA LYS A 81 7.83 -16.65 0.99
C LYS A 81 7.88 -17.74 -0.10
N LYS A 82 7.12 -17.59 -1.19
CA LYS A 82 7.17 -18.54 -2.32
C LYS A 82 8.37 -18.34 -3.25
N ARG A 83 9.03 -17.19 -3.17
CA ARG A 83 10.19 -16.83 -4.01
C ARG A 83 11.54 -16.95 -3.30
N ALA A 84 11.55 -17.28 -2.00
CA ALA A 84 12.75 -17.56 -1.19
C ALA A 84 12.97 -19.07 -1.08
#